data_AF-A0A7W2NRA1-F1
#
_entry.id   AF-A0A7W2NRA1-F1
#
_cell.length_a   1.000
_cell.length_b   1.000
_cell.length_c   1.000
_cell.angle_alpha   90.00
_cell.angle_beta   90.00
_cell.angle_gamma   90.00
#
_symmetry.space_group_name_H-M   'P 1'
#
loop_
_entity.id
_entity.type
_entity.pdbx_description
1 polymer ?
#
loop_
_entity_poly.entity_id
_entity_poly.type
_entity_poly.pdbx_seq_one_letter_code
_entity_poly.pdbx_strand_id
1 'polypeptide(L)'
;MARLKQAKVALQESYDCFNQAVEKQLPALALSNTDSIKNLLDIVIRRESLSVAKKSSFPNKLSADLRKKLADVLLLIDKVDIEIIKANAKSPSIDKA
;
A
#
# COMPACT_ATOMS: atom_id res chain seq x y z
N MET A 1 -7.97 16.36 2.76
CA MET A 1 -7.04 15.84 3.81
C MET A 1 -7.59 14.65 4.61
N ALA A 2 -8.91 14.35 4.61
CA ALA A 2 -9.46 13.18 5.32
C ALA A 2 -9.00 11.84 4.70
N ARG A 3 -8.84 11.78 3.38
CA ARG A 3 -8.47 10.55 2.65
C ARG A 3 -7.08 10.03 3.02
N LEU A 4 -6.07 10.90 3.05
CA LEU A 4 -4.72 10.53 3.49
C LEU A 4 -4.72 10.00 4.94
N LYS A 5 -5.50 10.62 5.84
CA LYS A 5 -5.60 10.17 7.23
C LYS A 5 -6.24 8.77 7.31
N GLN A 6 -7.31 8.52 6.56
CA GLN A 6 -7.95 7.21 6.46
C GLN A 6 -7.01 6.16 5.85
N ALA A 7 -6.29 6.50 4.78
CA ALA A 7 -5.34 5.60 4.13
C ALA A 7 -4.20 5.22 5.08
N LYS A 8 -3.70 6.17 5.89
CA LYS A 8 -2.70 5.91 6.93
C LYS A 8 -3.23 4.98 8.04
N VAL A 9 -4.48 5.13 8.47
CA VAL A 9 -5.11 4.22 9.46
C VAL A 9 -5.26 2.82 8.87
N ALA A 10 -5.82 2.71 7.66
CA ALA A 10 -5.98 1.42 6.98
C ALA A 10 -4.63 0.73 6.71
N LEU A 11 -3.58 1.51 6.43
CA LEU A 11 -2.22 1.01 6.30
C LEU A 11 -1.69 0.44 7.62
N GLN A 12 -1.90 1.14 8.74
CA GLN A 12 -1.50 0.66 10.07
C GLN A 12 -2.20 -0.66 10.41
N GLU A 13 -3.52 -0.74 10.23
CA GLU A 13 -4.29 -1.97 10.47
C GLU A 13 -3.80 -3.14 9.60
N SER A 14 -3.53 -2.89 8.31
CA SER A 14 -3.02 -3.91 7.39
C SER A 14 -1.61 -4.35 7.77
N TYR A 15 -0.78 -3.42 8.24
CA TYR A 15 0.58 -3.68 8.71
C TYR A 15 0.56 -4.56 9.96
N ASP A 16 -0.31 -4.27 10.93
CA ASP A 16 -0.44 -5.04 12.16
C ASP A 16 -0.96 -6.46 11.87
N CYS A 17 -1.98 -6.60 11.01
CA CYS A 17 -2.47 -7.89 10.54
C CYS A 17 -1.38 -8.69 9.82
N PHE A 18 -0.59 -8.05 8.95
CA PHE A 18 0.50 -8.73 8.26
C PHE A 18 1.58 -9.18 9.24
N ASN A 19 1.98 -8.34 10.19
CA ASN A 19 2.98 -8.66 11.21
C ASN A 19 2.57 -9.80 12.14
N GLN A 20 1.28 -9.93 12.44
CA GLN A 20 0.75 -11.08 13.21
C GLN A 20 0.79 -12.39 12.41
N ALA A 21 0.68 -12.31 11.07
CA ALA A 21 0.63 -13.48 10.20
C ALA A 21 2.01 -13.99 9.74
N VAL A 22 3.10 -13.27 10.02
CA VAL A 22 4.46 -13.64 9.60
C VAL A 22 5.36 -13.89 10.81
N GLU A 23 6.22 -14.90 10.71
CA GLU A 23 7.20 -15.20 11.76
C GLU A 23 8.23 -14.07 11.94
N LYS A 24 8.64 -13.44 10.83
CA LYS A 24 9.58 -12.33 10.84
C LYS A 24 8.84 -11.03 10.64
N GLN A 25 8.72 -10.23 11.69
CA GLN A 25 8.05 -8.93 11.62
C GLN A 25 8.75 -7.98 10.63
N LEU A 26 7.98 -7.07 10.06
CA LEU A 26 8.48 -5.97 9.24
C LEU A 26 9.12 -4.89 10.14
N PRO A 27 10.04 -4.07 9.59
CA PRO A 27 10.56 -2.91 10.31
C PRO A 27 9.44 -1.91 10.65
N ALA A 28 9.66 -1.12 11.70
CA ALA A 28 8.67 -0.19 12.24
C ALA A 28 8.13 0.77 11.16
N LEU A 29 6.80 0.87 11.08
CA LEU A 29 6.13 1.74 10.13
C LEU A 29 6.19 3.20 10.63
N ALA A 30 6.92 4.05 9.89
CA ALA A 30 6.93 5.49 10.14
C ALA A 30 6.01 6.23 9.14
N LEU A 31 4.73 6.41 9.52
CA LEU A 31 3.71 7.06 8.69
C LEU A 31 3.98 8.55 8.38
N SER A 32 4.93 9.16 9.09
CA SER A 32 5.40 10.54 8.87
C SER A 32 6.51 10.62 7.82
N ASN A 33 7.16 9.50 7.47
CA ASN A 33 8.31 9.45 6.59
C ASN A 33 8.00 8.66 5.31
N THR A 34 7.90 9.38 4.20
CA THR A 34 7.63 8.81 2.87
C THR A 34 8.70 7.80 2.44
N ASP A 35 9.97 8.05 2.74
CA ASP A 35 11.06 7.13 2.39
C ASP A 35 10.99 5.83 3.18
N SER A 36 10.57 5.90 4.45
CA SER A 36 10.30 4.70 5.25
C SER A 36 9.17 3.86 4.66
N ILE A 37 8.10 4.50 4.17
CA ILE A 37 6.97 3.82 3.52
C ILE A 37 7.41 3.16 2.20
N LYS A 38 8.21 3.86 1.38
CA LYS A 38 8.77 3.30 0.14
C LYS A 38 9.69 2.11 0.41
N ASN A 39 10.57 2.23 1.39
CA ASN A 39 11.48 1.15 1.77
C ASN A 39 10.69 -0.07 2.29
N LEU A 40 9.64 0.16 3.08
CA LEU A 40 8.77 -0.91 3.57
C LEU A 40 8.08 -1.65 2.42
N LEU A 41 7.60 -0.92 1.40
CA LEU A 41 7.02 -1.51 0.19
C LEU A 41 8.01 -2.43 -0.53
N ASP A 42 9.26 -1.99 -0.73
CA ASP A 42 10.31 -2.80 -1.35
C ASP A 42 10.60 -4.05 -0.51
N ILE A 43 10.67 -3.92 0.81
CA ILE A 43 10.89 -5.07 1.72
C ILE A 43 9.77 -6.11 1.60
N VAL A 44 8.51 -5.68 1.56
CA VAL A 44 7.36 -6.59 1.42
C VAL A 44 7.41 -7.32 0.07
N ILE A 45 7.68 -6.59 -1.02
CA ILE A 45 7.84 -7.17 -2.37
C ILE A 45 8.99 -8.19 -2.39
N ARG A 46 10.15 -7.83 -1.83
CA ARG A 46 11.31 -8.73 -1.77
C ARG A 46 11.02 -9.99 -0.96
N ARG A 47 10.34 -9.87 0.18
CA ARG A 47 9.95 -11.02 0.99
C ARG A 47 8.99 -11.95 0.26
N GLU A 48 8.03 -11.39 -0.46
CA GLU A 48 7.13 -12.16 -1.31
C GLU A 48 7.90 -12.92 -2.40
N SER A 49 8.75 -12.22 -3.16
CA SER A 49 9.59 -12.82 -4.19
C SER A 49 10.50 -13.92 -3.65
N LEU A 50 11.12 -13.69 -2.48
CA LEU A 50 11.94 -14.70 -1.80
C LEU A 50 11.10 -15.90 -1.37
N SER A 51 9.88 -15.68 -0.90
CA SER A 51 9.00 -16.79 -0.48
C SER A 51 8.57 -17.63 -1.67
N VAL A 52 8.24 -17.00 -2.79
CA VAL A 52 7.92 -17.69 -4.05
C VAL A 52 9.13 -18.51 -4.51
N ALA A 53 10.33 -17.94 -4.49
CA ALA A 53 11.56 -18.63 -4.87
C ALA A 53 11.89 -19.81 -3.93
N LYS A 54 11.66 -19.66 -2.62
CA LYS A 54 11.89 -20.69 -1.61
C LYS A 54 10.74 -21.70 -1.46
N LYS A 55 9.64 -21.51 -2.19
CA LYS A 55 8.39 -22.28 -2.04
C LYS A 55 7.90 -22.34 -0.58
N SER A 56 8.13 -21.27 0.18
CA SER A 56 7.69 -21.18 1.58
C SER A 56 6.27 -20.63 1.68
N SER A 57 5.58 -20.99 2.77
CA SER A 57 4.27 -20.42 3.09
C SER A 57 4.42 -18.94 3.43
N PHE A 58 3.72 -18.08 2.69
CA PHE A 58 3.71 -16.64 2.92
C PHE A 58 2.30 -16.10 2.67
N PRO A 59 1.82 -15.16 3.50
CA PRO A 59 0.46 -14.67 3.40
C PRO A 59 0.30 -13.71 2.21
N ASN A 60 0.26 -14.27 1.00
CA ASN A 60 0.20 -13.53 -0.28
C ASN A 60 -0.99 -12.55 -0.33
N LYS A 61 -2.13 -12.92 0.26
CA LYS A 61 -3.31 -12.05 0.32
C LYS A 61 -3.07 -10.81 1.19
N LEU A 62 -2.49 -10.99 2.38
CA LEU A 62 -2.16 -9.88 3.27
C LEU A 62 -1.02 -9.03 2.70
N SER A 63 -0.03 -9.65 2.07
CA SER A 63 1.04 -8.94 1.34
C SER A 63 0.45 -8.06 0.23
N ALA A 64 -0.42 -8.61 -0.60
CA ALA A 64 -1.06 -7.87 -1.69
C ALA A 64 -1.88 -6.69 -1.17
N ASP A 65 -2.65 -6.87 -0.10
CA ASP A 65 -3.42 -5.78 0.50
C ASP A 65 -2.51 -4.71 1.12
N LEU A 66 -1.48 -5.11 1.88
CA LEU A 66 -0.49 -4.21 2.44
C LEU A 66 0.22 -3.39 1.35
N ARG A 67 0.66 -4.03 0.25
CA ARG A 67 1.27 -3.34 -0.90
C ARG A 67 0.32 -2.33 -1.53
N LYS A 68 -0.96 -2.70 -1.68
CA LYS A 68 -1.98 -1.81 -2.21
C LYS A 68 -2.19 -0.59 -1.32
N LYS A 69 -2.28 -0.77 0.01
CA LYS A 69 -2.40 0.34 0.97
C LYS A 69 -1.16 1.23 1.01
N LEU A 70 0.04 0.64 0.94
CA LEU A 70 1.31 1.38 0.86
C LEU A 70 1.34 2.25 -0.41
N ALA A 71 1.02 1.67 -1.56
CA ALA A 71 0.99 2.40 -2.83
C ALA A 71 -0.07 3.52 -2.81
N ASP A 72 -1.25 3.27 -2.24
CA ASP A 72 -2.31 4.27 -2.09
C ASP A 72 -1.86 5.47 -1.24
N VAL A 73 -1.22 5.22 -0.09
CA VAL A 73 -0.66 6.29 0.74
C VAL A 73 0.43 7.07 0.01
N LEU A 74 1.32 6.40 -0.72
CA LEU A 74 2.37 7.08 -1.50
C LEU A 74 1.78 7.97 -2.59
N LEU A 75 0.79 7.49 -3.33
CA LEU A 75 0.12 8.26 -4.36
C LEU A 75 -0.61 9.48 -3.75
N LEU A 76 -1.30 9.30 -2.63
CA LEU A 76 -1.96 10.40 -1.93
C LEU A 76 -0.96 11.45 -1.39
N ILE A 77 0.25 11.04 -0.96
CA ILE A 77 1.33 11.97 -0.58
C ILE A 77 1.78 12.78 -1.81
N ASP A 78 1.90 12.13 -2.96
CA ASP A 78 2.22 12.77 -4.25
C ASP A 78 1.05 13.58 -4.85
N LYS A 79 -0.05 13.76 -4.08
CA LYS A 79 -1.29 14.44 -4.47
C LYS A 79 -2.03 13.75 -5.63
N VAL A 80 -1.75 12.47 -5.84
CA VAL A 80 -2.41 11.62 -6.83
C VAL A 80 -3.47 10.78 -6.12
N ASP A 81 -4.73 11.19 -6.23
CA ASP A 81 -5.86 10.42 -5.69
C ASP A 81 -6.46 9.54 -6.80
N ILE A 82 -6.21 8.23 -6.70
CA ILE A 82 -6.66 7.25 -7.71
C ILE A 82 -8.19 7.18 -7.79
N GLU A 83 -8.91 7.41 -6.68
CA GLU A 83 -10.37 7.39 -6.67
C GLU A 83 -10.91 8.58 -7.45
N ILE A 84 -10.33 9.76 -7.27
CA ILE A 84 -10.69 10.96 -8.04
C ILE A 84 -10.32 10.78 -9.52
N ILE A 85 -9.15 10.24 -9.81
CA ILE A 85 -8.72 9.99 -11.20
C ILE A 85 -9.65 9.00 -11.89
N LYS A 86 -10.05 7.91 -11.22
CA LYS A 86 -11.00 6.95 -11.76
C LYS A 86 -12.41 7.52 -11.90
N ALA A 87 -12.84 8.37 -10.96
CA ALA A 87 -14.13 9.06 -11.05
C ALA A 87 -14.15 10.02 -12.25
N ASN A 88 -13.09 10.81 -12.43
CA ASN A 88 -12.95 11.72 -13.57
C ASN A 88 -12.79 10.96 -14.90
N ALA A 89 -12.09 9.82 -14.93
CA ALA A 89 -11.96 9.00 -16.14
C ALA A 89 -13.27 8.31 -16.55
N LYS A 90 -14.18 8.05 -15.61
CA LYS A 90 -15.54 7.53 -15.88
C LYS A 90 -16.55 8.60 -16.25
N SER A 91 -16.23 9.86 -16.03
CA SER A 91 -16.97 11.01 -16.55
C SER A 91 -16.30 11.44 -17.85
N PRO A 92 -16.64 10.87 -19.02
CA PRO A 92 -16.21 11.48 -20.26
C PRO A 92 -16.75 12.90 -20.25
N SER A 93 -15.86 13.89 -20.21
CA SER A 93 -16.20 15.24 -20.62
C SER A 93 -16.80 15.15 -22.02
N ILE A 94 -18.13 15.22 -22.08
CA ILE A 94 -18.88 15.56 -23.29
C ILE A 94 -18.64 17.05 -23.48
N ASP A 95 -17.44 17.39 -23.92
CA ASP A 95 -17.09 18.72 -24.41
C ASP A 95 -16.23 18.51 -25.64
N LYS A 96 -16.91 18.24 -26.76
CA LYS A 96 -16.40 18.64 -28.06
C LYS A 96 -17.45 19.54 -28.70
N ALA A 97 -16.99 20.77 -28.88
CA ALA A 97 -17.59 21.89 -29.61
C ALA A 97 -18.10 21.52 -31.00
#